data_AF-A0A8C6RY15-F1
#
_entry.id   AF-A0A8C6RY15-F1
#
_cell.length_a   1.000
_cell.length_b   1.000
_cell.length_c   1.000
_cell.angle_alpha   90.00
_cell.angle_beta   90.00
_cell.angle_gamma   90.00
#
_symmetry.space_group_name_H-M   'P 1'
#
loop_
_entity.id
_entity.type
_entity.pdbx_description
1 polymer ?
#
loop_
_entity_poly.entity_id
_entity_poly.type
_entity_poly.pdbx_seq_one_letter_code
_entity_poly.pdbx_strand_id
1 'polypeptide(L)'
;MGHPPLEFSDCYLDSPDFRERLKCYEQELERTNKFIKDVIKDGNALINAMKNYSSAVQKFSQTLQSFQFDFIGDTLTDDEINIAESFKEFADLLNEVENERMMMERKKKFEKDGERFYSLLDRHLHLSS
;
A
#
# COMPACT_ATOMS: atom_id res chain seq x y z
N MET A 1 -0.20 12.07 -30.66
CA MET A 1 -0.26 13.37 -31.35
C MET A 1 -1.25 14.22 -30.56
N GLY A 2 -0.81 15.29 -29.91
CA GLY A 2 -1.67 16.08 -29.02
C GLY A 2 -2.66 16.95 -29.79
N HIS A 3 -3.86 17.13 -29.25
CA HIS A 3 -4.79 18.15 -29.76
C HIS A 3 -4.31 19.55 -29.36
N PRO A 4 -4.55 20.59 -30.19
CA PRO A 4 -4.32 21.96 -29.77
C PRO A 4 -5.24 22.31 -28.59
N PRO A 5 -4.85 23.25 -27.71
CA PRO A 5 -5.67 23.69 -26.58
C PRO A 5 -7.07 24.11 -27.00
N LEU A 6 -8.05 23.92 -26.09
CA LEU A 6 -9.39 24.46 -26.26
C LEU A 6 -9.37 25.97 -25.97
N GLU A 7 -9.64 26.78 -26.99
CA GLU A 7 -9.69 28.24 -26.88
C GLU A 7 -11.13 28.73 -26.69
N PHE A 8 -11.32 29.70 -25.78
CA PHE A 8 -12.66 30.29 -25.53
C PHE A 8 -13.24 30.98 -26.77
N SER A 9 -12.38 31.50 -27.65
CA SER A 9 -12.79 32.10 -28.92
C SER A 9 -13.41 31.09 -29.89
N ASP A 10 -13.11 29.81 -29.77
CA ASP A 10 -13.65 28.79 -30.69
C ASP A 10 -15.07 28.36 -30.27
N CYS A 11 -15.44 28.60 -29.01
CA CYS A 11 -16.75 28.22 -28.46
C CYS A 11 -17.93 28.90 -29.16
N TYR A 12 -17.79 30.17 -29.58
CA TYR A 12 -18.92 30.90 -30.18
C TYR A 12 -19.26 30.41 -31.60
N LEU A 13 -18.26 29.88 -32.33
CA LEU A 13 -18.44 29.33 -33.68
C LEU A 13 -19.07 27.93 -33.64
N ASP A 14 -18.88 27.23 -32.53
CA ASP A 14 -19.38 25.87 -32.29
C ASP A 14 -19.16 24.92 -33.47
N SER A 15 -17.98 25.01 -34.09
CA SER A 15 -17.71 24.27 -35.33
C SER A 15 -17.69 22.75 -35.08
N PRO A 16 -18.01 21.93 -36.10
CA PRO A 16 -17.88 20.47 -36.00
C PRO A 16 -16.49 20.04 -35.50
N ASP A 17 -15.43 20.69 -35.99
CA ASP A 17 -14.05 20.42 -35.58
C ASP A 17 -13.79 20.76 -34.10
N PHE A 18 -14.38 21.87 -33.60
CA PHE A 18 -14.29 22.23 -32.19
C PHE A 18 -15.01 21.21 -31.31
N ARG A 19 -16.23 20.79 -31.71
CA ARG A 19 -17.00 19.75 -31.01
C ARG A 19 -16.26 18.42 -30.95
N GLU A 20 -15.59 18.02 -32.04
CA GLU A 20 -14.79 16.80 -32.05
C GLU A 20 -13.59 16.90 -31.09
N ARG A 21 -12.86 18.03 -31.10
CA ARG A 21 -11.77 18.27 -30.14
C ARG A 21 -12.26 18.25 -28.70
N LEU A 22 -13.37 18.94 -28.40
CA LEU A 22 -13.98 18.96 -27.07
C LEU A 22 -14.30 17.54 -26.59
N LYS A 23 -14.96 16.74 -27.45
CA LYS A 23 -15.26 15.34 -27.16
C LYS A 23 -14.02 14.50 -26.89
N CYS A 24 -12.92 14.71 -27.61
CA CYS A 24 -11.65 14.03 -27.32
C CYS A 24 -11.12 14.39 -25.93
N TYR A 25 -11.14 15.67 -25.56
CA TYR A 25 -10.72 16.11 -24.22
C TYR A 25 -11.60 15.54 -23.10
N GLU A 26 -12.92 15.52 -23.28
CA GLU A 26 -13.85 14.90 -22.33
C GLU A 26 -13.55 13.40 -22.13
N GLN A 27 -13.28 12.67 -23.21
CA GLN A 27 -12.91 11.25 -23.14
C GLN A 27 -11.58 11.02 -22.44
N GLU A 28 -10.56 11.83 -22.74
CA GLU A 28 -9.26 11.73 -22.07
C GLU A 28 -9.35 12.09 -20.59
N LEU A 29 -10.20 13.06 -20.23
CA LEU A 29 -10.47 13.42 -18.84
C LEU A 29 -11.12 12.24 -18.08
N GLU A 30 -12.14 11.61 -18.66
CA GLU A 30 -12.80 10.45 -18.06
C GLU A 30 -11.84 9.26 -17.89
N ARG A 31 -11.00 8.99 -18.91
CA ARG A 31 -9.96 7.95 -18.84
C ARG A 31 -8.96 8.24 -17.73
N THR A 32 -8.50 9.48 -17.63
CA THR A 32 -7.55 9.91 -16.60
C THR A 32 -8.17 9.82 -15.20
N ASN A 33 -9.43 10.23 -15.05
CA ASN A 33 -10.17 10.13 -13.78
C ASN A 33 -10.26 8.67 -13.31
N LYS A 34 -10.64 7.77 -14.23
CA LYS A 34 -10.69 6.33 -13.95
C LYS A 34 -9.31 5.77 -13.56
N PHE A 35 -8.26 6.12 -14.31
CA PHE A 35 -6.90 5.67 -14.02
C PHE A 35 -6.43 6.13 -12.64
N ILE A 36 -6.68 7.39 -12.27
CA ILE A 36 -6.32 7.91 -10.95
C ILE A 36 -7.06 7.13 -9.86
N LYS A 37 -8.36 6.83 -10.03
CA LYS A 37 -9.12 6.02 -9.08
C LYS A 37 -8.52 4.62 -8.90
N ASP A 38 -8.08 3.99 -9.99
CA ASP A 38 -7.43 2.68 -9.95
C ASP A 38 -6.08 2.76 -9.20
N VAL A 39 -5.27 3.80 -9.45
CA VAL A 39 -4.01 4.03 -8.70
C VAL A 39 -4.24 4.19 -7.20
N ILE A 40 -5.28 4.92 -6.80
CA ILE A 40 -5.65 5.07 -5.39
C ILE A 40 -6.04 3.71 -4.79
N LYS A 41 -6.84 2.94 -5.51
CA LYS A 41 -7.29 1.60 -5.07
C LYS A 41 -6.11 0.65 -4.89
N ASP A 42 -5.21 0.59 -5.85
CA ASP A 42 -4.03 -0.29 -5.82
C ASP A 42 -3.06 0.13 -4.72
N GLY A 43 -2.86 1.44 -4.52
CA GLY A 43 -2.06 1.97 -3.42
C GLY A 43 -2.60 1.59 -2.04
N ASN A 44 -3.91 1.68 -1.84
CA ASN A 44 -4.55 1.22 -0.60
C ASN A 44 -4.41 -0.29 -0.40
N ALA A 45 -4.55 -1.08 -1.46
CA ALA A 45 -4.34 -2.53 -1.41
C ALA A 45 -2.91 -2.89 -1.00
N LEU A 46 -1.91 -2.17 -1.54
CA LEU A 46 -0.50 -2.35 -1.18
C LEU A 46 -0.23 -2.05 0.30
N ILE A 47 -0.73 -0.91 0.81
CA ILE A 47 -0.58 -0.54 2.22
C ILE A 47 -1.20 -1.61 3.13
N ASN A 48 -2.37 -2.13 2.78
CA ASN A 48 -3.02 -3.18 3.55
C ASN A 48 -2.24 -4.51 3.52
N ALA A 49 -1.70 -4.90 2.37
CA ALA A 49 -0.84 -6.09 2.26
C ALA A 49 0.40 -5.96 3.15
N MET A 50 1.05 -4.79 3.17
CA MET A 50 2.19 -4.52 4.05
C MET A 50 1.83 -4.60 5.53
N LYS A 51 0.66 -4.07 5.94
CA LYS A 51 0.17 -4.19 7.32
C LYS A 51 -0.11 -5.64 7.71
N ASN A 52 -0.73 -6.41 6.83
CA ASN A 52 -1.01 -7.83 7.05
C ASN A 52 0.28 -8.65 7.15
N TYR A 53 1.27 -8.35 6.32
CA TYR A 53 2.60 -8.96 6.39
C TYR A 53 3.25 -8.70 7.76
N SER A 54 3.31 -7.43 8.22
CA SER A 54 3.83 -7.09 9.55
C SER A 54 3.13 -7.88 10.65
N SER A 55 1.79 -7.96 10.60
CA SER A 55 1.01 -8.72 11.59
C SER A 55 1.30 -10.21 11.55
N ALA A 56 1.51 -10.79 10.36
CA ALA A 56 1.82 -12.21 10.21
C ALA A 56 3.20 -12.55 10.77
N VAL A 57 4.22 -11.70 10.51
CA VAL A 57 5.57 -11.88 11.07
C VAL A 57 5.55 -11.82 12.59
N GLN A 58 4.88 -10.82 13.18
CA GLN A 58 4.75 -10.69 14.63
C GLN A 58 4.05 -11.89 15.26
N LYS A 59 2.94 -12.35 14.66
CA LYS A 59 2.20 -13.52 15.17
C LYS A 59 3.02 -14.80 15.10
N PHE A 60 3.78 -15.01 14.03
CA PHE A 60 4.63 -16.18 13.88
C PHE A 60 5.78 -16.16 14.89
N SER A 61 6.45 -15.01 15.05
CA SER A 61 7.49 -14.82 16.06
C SER A 61 6.95 -15.11 17.48
N GLN A 62 5.77 -14.60 17.83
CA GLN A 62 5.13 -14.91 19.13
C GLN A 62 4.85 -16.40 19.33
N THR A 63 4.37 -17.08 18.28
CA THR A 63 4.15 -18.53 18.31
C THR A 63 5.45 -19.27 18.65
N LEU A 64 6.55 -18.91 17.98
CA LEU A 64 7.87 -19.50 18.21
C LEU A 64 8.40 -19.19 19.62
N GLN A 65 8.26 -17.96 20.12
CA GLN A 65 8.69 -17.59 21.48
C GLN A 65 7.91 -18.34 22.56
N SER A 66 6.63 -18.61 22.31
CA SER A 66 5.75 -19.32 23.24
C SER A 66 5.90 -20.84 23.20
N PHE A 67 6.65 -21.38 22.23
CA PHE A 67 6.84 -22.81 22.11
C PHE A 67 7.63 -23.35 23.30
N GLN A 68 7.09 -24.40 23.90
CA GLN A 68 7.72 -25.19 24.95
C GLN A 68 7.24 -26.63 24.80
N PHE A 69 8.11 -27.59 25.06
CA PHE A 69 7.72 -28.99 25.14
C PHE A 69 6.91 -29.24 26.41
N ASP A 70 5.88 -30.08 26.30
CA ASP A 70 5.18 -30.61 27.45
C ASP A 70 6.03 -31.71 28.10
N PHE A 71 6.23 -31.62 29.41
CA PHE A 71 7.07 -32.56 30.15
C PHE A 71 6.34 -33.89 30.38
N ILE A 72 6.93 -35.00 29.95
CA ILE A 72 6.51 -36.36 30.33
C ILE A 72 7.58 -36.93 31.30
N GLY A 73 7.69 -36.34 32.50
CA GLY A 73 8.70 -36.72 33.50
C GLY A 73 9.12 -35.56 34.41
N ASP A 74 10.29 -35.68 35.07
CA ASP A 74 10.78 -34.70 36.05
C ASP A 74 11.64 -33.57 35.42
N THR A 75 12.20 -33.76 34.21
CA THR A 75 13.09 -32.79 33.53
C THR A 75 12.96 -32.87 32.00
N LEU A 76 13.25 -31.78 31.28
CA LEU A 76 13.47 -31.83 29.81
C LEU A 76 14.80 -32.51 29.50
N THR A 77 14.86 -33.12 28.32
CA THR A 77 16.12 -33.51 27.69
C THR A 77 16.85 -32.29 27.12
N ASP A 78 18.17 -32.42 26.95
CA ASP A 78 19.00 -31.36 26.36
C ASP A 78 18.52 -31.00 24.93
N ASP A 79 18.04 -31.98 24.16
CA ASP A 79 17.52 -31.75 22.80
C ASP A 79 16.22 -30.91 22.82
N GLU A 80 15.31 -31.18 23.76
CA GLU A 80 14.08 -30.40 23.92
C GLU A 80 14.37 -28.95 24.33
N ILE A 81 15.35 -28.74 25.21
CA ILE A 81 15.83 -27.41 25.58
C ILE A 81 16.42 -26.70 24.36
N ASN A 82 17.35 -27.35 23.65
CA ASN A 82 18.02 -26.79 22.48
C ASN A 82 17.04 -26.40 21.36
N ILE A 83 16.02 -27.22 21.11
CA ILE A 83 14.99 -26.93 20.09
C ILE A 83 14.15 -25.72 20.51
N ALA A 84 13.70 -25.66 21.78
CA ALA A 84 12.90 -24.53 22.25
C ALA A 84 13.71 -23.21 22.26
N GLU A 85 14.98 -23.25 22.61
CA GLU A 85 15.89 -22.11 22.53
C GLU A 85 16.13 -21.68 21.07
N SER A 86 16.34 -22.63 20.16
CA SER A 86 16.49 -22.34 18.72
C SER A 86 15.27 -21.60 18.15
N PHE A 87 14.05 -21.95 18.59
CA PHE A 87 12.85 -21.22 18.18
C PHE A 87 12.78 -19.81 18.74
N LYS A 88 13.22 -19.59 19.97
CA LYS A 88 13.30 -18.23 20.55
C LYS A 88 14.30 -17.36 19.79
N GLU A 89 15.50 -17.88 19.53
CA GLU A 89 16.51 -17.17 18.74
C GLU A 89 16.01 -16.81 17.34
N PHE A 90 15.34 -17.76 16.67
CA PHE A 90 14.77 -17.49 15.35
C PHE A 90 13.65 -16.45 15.40
N ALA A 91 12.83 -16.47 16.45
CA ALA A 91 11.78 -15.49 16.64
C ALA A 91 12.32 -14.07 16.86
N ASP A 92 13.43 -13.94 17.57
CA ASP A 92 14.12 -12.67 17.81
C ASP A 92 14.73 -12.13 16.52
N LEU A 93 15.35 -13.00 15.70
CA LEU A 93 15.85 -12.64 14.38
C LEU A 93 14.72 -12.13 13.47
N LEU A 94 13.54 -12.78 13.49
CA LEU A 94 12.37 -12.31 12.72
C LEU A 94 11.91 -10.91 13.16
N ASN A 95 11.92 -10.63 14.46
CA ASN A 95 11.55 -9.32 14.98
C ASN A 95 12.59 -8.25 14.60
N GLU A 96 13.87 -8.57 14.62
CA GLU A 96 14.94 -7.67 14.20
C GLU A 96 14.79 -7.28 12.72
N VAL A 97 14.62 -8.27 11.84
CA VAL A 97 14.42 -8.04 10.40
C VAL A 97 13.17 -7.17 10.14
N GLU A 98 12.05 -7.44 10.83
CA GLU A 98 10.85 -6.61 10.66
C GLU A 98 11.04 -5.19 11.19
N ASN A 99 11.77 -5.02 12.29
CA ASN A 99 12.09 -3.69 12.81
C ASN A 99 12.97 -2.90 11.83
N GLU A 100 13.99 -3.53 11.25
CA GLU A 100 14.82 -2.89 10.22
C GLU A 100 14.00 -2.52 8.97
N ARG A 101 13.11 -3.41 8.50
CA ARG A 101 12.20 -3.11 7.39
C ARG A 101 11.33 -1.91 7.70
N MET A 102 10.76 -1.85 8.91
CA MET A 102 9.92 -0.73 9.36
C MET A 102 10.70 0.60 9.46
N MET A 103 11.99 0.53 9.80
CA MET A 103 12.87 1.71 9.87
C MET A 103 13.31 2.18 8.48
N MET A 104 13.59 1.26 7.56
CA MET A 104 13.92 1.59 6.16
C MET A 104 12.73 2.18 5.40
N GLU A 105 11.51 1.71 5.67
CA GLU A 105 10.31 2.21 5.00
C GLU A 105 9.91 3.63 5.42
N ARG A 106 10.52 4.22 6.46
CA ARG A 106 10.01 5.44 7.15
C ARG A 106 8.48 5.40 7.19
N LYS A 107 7.90 4.27 7.58
CA LYS A 107 6.48 3.93 7.36
C LYS A 107 5.54 5.06 7.79
N LYS A 108 5.81 5.71 8.93
CA LYS A 108 5.04 6.89 9.39
C LYS A 108 5.06 8.07 8.42
N LYS A 109 6.18 8.30 7.73
CA LYS A 109 6.30 9.33 6.70
C LYS A 109 5.60 8.88 5.40
N PHE A 110 5.82 7.65 4.95
CA PHE A 110 5.17 7.14 3.74
C PHE A 110 3.65 7.02 3.89
N GLU A 111 3.15 6.49 5.01
CA GLU A 111 1.72 6.42 5.31
C GLU A 111 1.12 7.82 5.42
N LYS A 112 1.76 8.75 6.14
CA LYS A 112 1.26 10.13 6.29
C LYS A 112 1.30 10.92 4.98
N ASP A 113 2.37 10.78 4.20
CA ASP A 113 2.51 11.45 2.91
C ASP A 113 1.58 10.81 1.87
N GLY A 114 1.38 9.49 1.93
CA GLY A 114 0.40 8.74 1.13
C GLY A 114 -1.04 9.17 1.44
N GLU A 115 -1.45 9.19 2.71
CA GLU A 115 -2.77 9.67 3.14
C GLU A 115 -3.03 11.11 2.68
N ARG A 116 -2.01 11.99 2.77
CA ARG A 116 -2.08 13.37 2.26
C ARG A 116 -2.22 13.42 0.74
N PHE A 117 -1.43 12.64 0.02
CA PHE A 117 -1.48 12.56 -1.43
C PHE A 117 -2.85 12.07 -1.92
N TYR A 118 -3.38 11.02 -1.31
CA TYR A 118 -4.70 10.48 -1.64
C TYR A 118 -5.83 11.46 -1.30
N SER A 119 -5.75 12.14 -0.15
CA SER A 119 -6.74 13.17 0.22
C SER A 119 -6.75 14.36 -0.75
N LEU A 120 -5.58 14.72 -1.30
CA LEU A 120 -5.47 15.80 -2.30
C LEU A 120 -6.02 15.38 -3.66
N LEU A 121 -5.73 14.14 -4.09
CA LEU A 121 -6.26 13.57 -5.32
C LEU A 121 -7.79 13.46 -5.25
N ASP A 122 -8.31 12.93 -4.15
CA ASP A 122 -9.75 12.75 -3.96
C ASP A 122 -10.50 14.09 -4.00
N ARG A 123 -9.94 15.14 -3.37
CA ARG A 123 -10.48 16.49 -3.45
C ARG A 123 -10.51 17.02 -4.90
N HIS A 124 -9.45 16.81 -5.68
CA HIS A 124 -9.40 17.27 -7.08
C HIS A 124 -10.40 16.52 -7.97
N LEU A 125 -10.58 15.22 -7.74
CA LEU A 125 -11.55 14.40 -8.48
C LEU A 125 -13.00 14.86 -8.22
N HIS A 126 -13.34 15.21 -6.98
CA HIS A 126 -14.68 15.70 -6.63
C HIS A 126 -14.96 17.14 -7.12
N LEU A 127 -13.93 17.95 -7.34
CA LEU A 127 -14.07 19.29 -7.94
C LEU A 127 -14.24 19.24 -9.47
N SER A 128 -14.02 18.08 -10.10
CA SER A 128 -14.08 17.90 -11.55
C SER A 128 -15.40 17.24 -12.01
N SER A 129 -16.40 17.17 -11.14
CA SER A 129 -17.76 16.63 -11.41
C SER A 129 -18.80 17.74 -11.54
#